data_AF-A0A5A7U662-F1
#
_entry.id   AF-A0A5A7U662-F1
#
_cell.length_a   1.000
_cell.length_b   1.000
_cell.length_c   1.000
_cell.angle_alpha   90.00
_cell.angle_beta   90.00
_cell.angle_gamma   90.00
#
_symmetry.space_group_name_H-M   'P 1'
#
loop_
_entity.id
_entity.type
_entity.pdbx_description
1 polymer ?
#
loop_
_entity_poly.entity_id
_entity_poly.type
_entity_poly.pdbx_seq_one_letter_code
_entity_poly.pdbx_strand_id
1 'polypeptide(L)'
;MAFASGSVIRNATNLSNNLLRSFSTSIKSAHNNNHLQTHEYLEANSFIGSWQAPKDPKEAQARLARLRREYAKQVKQVRKNYIQEVELLRLEKEQKDEAKREALRVANEERKKLKAEAAKVRAEERKIADEEFRLTLGHNNVEELPKGRGSANGLSYYVEDLNL
;
A
#
# COMPACT_ATOMS: atom_id res chain seq x y z
N MET A 1 -7.39 3.69 -76.52
CA MET A 1 -6.77 4.90 -75.94
C MET A 1 -5.85 4.45 -74.83
N ALA A 2 -4.56 4.76 -74.94
CA ALA A 2 -3.54 4.46 -73.94
C ALA A 2 -3.38 5.67 -73.02
N PHE A 3 -3.32 5.45 -71.71
CA PHE A 3 -2.64 6.35 -70.78
C PHE A 3 -2.00 5.52 -69.66
N ALA A 4 -0.68 5.39 -69.74
CA ALA A 4 0.16 5.10 -68.60
C ALA A 4 0.29 6.37 -67.76
N SER A 5 0.23 6.27 -66.44
CA SER A 5 0.71 7.30 -65.53
C SER A 5 1.04 6.64 -64.20
N GLY A 6 2.34 6.46 -63.95
CA GLY A 6 2.85 5.97 -62.68
C GLY A 6 2.69 7.00 -61.56
N SER A 7 2.61 6.52 -60.33
CA SER A 7 3.05 7.29 -59.17
C SER A 7 3.46 6.33 -58.06
N VAL A 8 4.79 6.23 -57.90
CA VAL A 8 5.44 5.58 -56.78
C VAL A 8 5.45 6.58 -55.63
N ILE A 9 4.56 6.41 -54.65
CA ILE A 9 4.63 7.17 -53.40
C ILE A 9 5.48 6.38 -52.41
N ARG A 10 6.76 6.73 -52.36
CA ARG A 10 7.68 6.42 -51.27
C ARG A 10 7.48 7.47 -50.19
N ASN A 11 6.92 7.10 -49.03
CA ASN A 11 7.06 7.89 -47.81
C ASN A 11 7.92 7.11 -46.83
N ALA A 12 9.17 7.56 -46.73
CA ALA A 12 10.13 7.13 -45.74
C ALA A 12 9.89 7.87 -44.41
N THR A 13 10.02 7.11 -43.31
CA THR A 13 10.56 7.50 -42.00
C THR A 13 9.97 8.71 -41.28
N ASN A 14 9.48 8.52 -40.05
CA ASN A 14 10.32 8.72 -38.85
C ASN A 14 9.51 8.60 -37.55
N LEU A 15 10.03 7.76 -36.65
CA LEU A 15 10.24 8.02 -35.23
C LEU A 15 9.26 8.96 -34.50
N SER A 16 8.24 8.38 -33.85
CA SER A 16 7.68 8.96 -32.61
C SER A 16 6.82 7.95 -31.81
N ASN A 17 7.31 6.74 -31.54
CA ASN A 17 6.56 5.75 -30.74
C ASN A 17 7.04 5.61 -29.28
N ASN A 18 7.96 6.44 -28.80
CA ASN A 18 8.54 6.30 -27.46
C ASN A 18 8.04 7.31 -26.41
N LEU A 19 6.85 7.89 -26.58
CA LEU A 19 6.26 8.81 -25.58
C LEU A 19 4.91 8.34 -25.04
N LEU A 20 4.65 7.04 -25.01
CA LEU A 20 3.60 6.49 -24.16
C LEU A 20 4.25 5.92 -22.90
N ARG A 21 4.40 6.80 -21.91
CA ARG A 21 4.63 6.43 -20.51
C ARG A 21 3.44 5.59 -20.04
N SER A 22 3.52 4.28 -20.26
CA SER A 22 2.52 3.33 -19.78
C SER A 22 2.66 3.21 -18.27
N PHE A 23 1.84 3.96 -17.53
CA PHE A 23 1.63 3.71 -16.11
C PHE A 23 0.73 2.48 -15.96
N SER A 24 1.25 1.29 -16.24
CA SER A 24 0.61 0.07 -15.78
C SER A 24 0.92 -0.09 -14.29
N THR A 25 0.11 0.54 -13.45
CA THR A 25 -0.06 0.09 -12.07
C THR A 25 -0.84 -1.23 -12.12
N SER A 26 -0.13 -2.32 -12.41
CA SER A 26 -0.60 -3.66 -12.03
C SER A 26 -0.53 -3.77 -10.51
N ILE A 27 -1.38 -3.00 -9.82
CA ILE A 27 -1.81 -3.34 -8.47
C ILE A 27 -2.54 -4.65 -8.68
N LYS A 28 -1.86 -5.76 -8.36
CA LYS A 28 -2.51 -7.05 -8.20
C LYS A 28 -3.65 -6.80 -7.23
N SER A 29 -4.85 -6.67 -7.75
CA SER A 29 -6.06 -6.67 -6.94
C SER A 29 -6.09 -8.04 -6.28
N ALA A 30 -5.47 -8.15 -5.12
CA ALA A 30 -5.62 -9.29 -4.22
C ALA A 30 -6.98 -9.24 -3.52
N HIS A 31 -7.98 -8.64 -4.17
CA HIS A 31 -9.37 -8.88 -3.84
C HIS A 31 -9.75 -10.20 -4.50
N ASN A 32 -9.40 -11.30 -3.84
CA ASN A 32 -9.97 -12.60 -4.14
C ASN A 32 -11.49 -12.47 -3.89
N ASN A 33 -12.24 -12.12 -4.93
CA ASN A 33 -13.68 -12.26 -4.95
C ASN A 33 -13.95 -13.76 -4.97
N ASN A 34 -13.95 -14.39 -3.80
CA ASN A 34 -14.26 -15.80 -3.59
C ASN A 34 -15.74 -16.14 -3.87
N HIS A 35 -16.43 -15.35 -4.69
CA HIS A 35 -17.81 -15.62 -5.11
C HIS A 35 -17.94 -17.05 -5.65
N LEU A 36 -17.02 -17.49 -6.51
CA LEU A 36 -17.01 -18.85 -7.08
C LEU A 36 -16.88 -19.98 -6.03
N GLN A 37 -16.36 -19.67 -4.83
CA GLN A 37 -16.06 -20.68 -3.81
C GLN A 37 -17.13 -20.78 -2.73
N THR A 38 -18.06 -19.82 -2.67
CA THR A 38 -19.17 -19.79 -1.69
C THR A 38 -20.51 -20.21 -2.31
N HIS A 39 -20.58 -20.40 -3.63
CA HIS A 39 -21.81 -20.85 -4.29
C HIS A 39 -21.89 -22.38 -4.28
N GLU A 40 -22.87 -22.89 -3.54
CA GLU A 40 -23.31 -24.28 -3.67
C GLU A 40 -24.14 -24.40 -4.96
N TYR A 41 -23.70 -25.27 -5.87
CA TYR A 41 -24.48 -25.53 -7.08
C TYR A 41 -25.72 -26.34 -6.71
N LEU A 42 -26.86 -25.92 -7.24
CA LEU A 42 -28.08 -26.72 -7.15
C LEU A 42 -27.88 -28.06 -7.86
N GLU A 43 -28.54 -29.09 -7.35
CA GLU A 43 -28.60 -30.39 -8.01
C GLU A 43 -29.09 -30.27 -9.46
N ALA A 44 -28.65 -31.21 -10.30
CA ALA A 44 -29.02 -31.25 -11.70
C ALA A 44 -30.55 -31.29 -11.84
N ASN A 45 -31.09 -30.36 -12.64
CA ASN A 45 -32.53 -30.26 -12.81
C ASN A 45 -33.05 -31.40 -13.71
N SER A 46 -33.84 -32.32 -13.14
CA SER A 46 -34.47 -33.45 -13.83
C SER A 46 -35.53 -33.06 -14.87
N PHE A 47 -35.92 -31.78 -14.93
CA PHE A 47 -36.83 -31.26 -15.94
C PHE A 47 -36.20 -31.22 -17.34
N ILE A 48 -34.88 -30.97 -17.43
CA ILE A 48 -34.18 -30.90 -18.71
C ILE A 48 -34.03 -32.32 -19.26
N GLY A 49 -34.93 -32.70 -20.17
CA GLY A 49 -34.96 -34.02 -20.81
C GLY A 49 -36.20 -34.87 -20.49
N SER A 50 -37.01 -34.48 -19.50
CA SER A 50 -38.28 -35.16 -19.18
C SER A 50 -39.50 -34.57 -19.91
N TRP A 51 -39.28 -33.57 -20.79
CA TRP A 51 -40.36 -32.96 -21.57
C TRP A 51 -40.90 -33.91 -22.63
N GLN A 52 -42.17 -34.30 -22.49
CA GLN A 52 -42.91 -35.06 -23.48
C GLN A 52 -43.90 -34.15 -24.20
N ALA A 53 -43.82 -34.13 -25.53
CA ALA A 53 -44.71 -33.32 -26.37
C ALA A 53 -46.16 -33.82 -26.23
N PRO A 54 -47.10 -33.01 -25.73
CA PRO A 54 -48.50 -33.40 -25.64
C PRO A 54 -49.12 -33.56 -27.04
N LYS A 55 -49.99 -34.55 -27.23
CA LYS A 55 -50.66 -34.80 -28.51
C LYS A 55 -51.67 -33.69 -28.87
N ASP A 56 -52.32 -33.12 -27.86
CA ASP A 56 -53.34 -32.09 -28.07
C ASP A 56 -52.74 -30.67 -27.99
N PRO A 57 -53.00 -29.80 -28.98
CA PRO A 57 -52.39 -28.46 -29.04
C PRO A 57 -52.86 -27.55 -27.90
N LYS A 58 -54.12 -27.69 -27.46
CA LYS A 58 -54.69 -26.92 -26.35
C LYS A 58 -54.04 -27.29 -25.02
N GLU A 59 -53.74 -28.57 -24.81
CA GLU A 59 -53.00 -29.03 -23.63
C GLU A 59 -51.56 -28.54 -23.64
N ALA A 60 -50.89 -28.60 -24.79
CA ALA A 60 -49.52 -28.09 -24.93
C ALA A 60 -49.43 -26.60 -24.57
N GLN A 61 -50.39 -25.79 -25.03
CA GLN A 61 -50.47 -24.37 -24.69
C GLN A 61 -50.68 -24.15 -23.18
N ALA A 62 -51.59 -24.91 -22.54
CA ALA A 62 -51.84 -24.80 -21.11
C ALA A 62 -50.61 -25.19 -20.27
N ARG A 63 -49.93 -26.28 -20.63
CA ARG A 63 -48.69 -26.73 -19.97
C ARG A 63 -47.58 -25.69 -20.12
N LEU A 64 -47.41 -25.12 -21.32
CA LEU A 64 -46.42 -24.07 -21.55
C LEU A 64 -46.73 -22.79 -20.77
N ALA A 65 -48.00 -22.37 -20.71
CA ALA A 65 -48.41 -21.21 -19.94
C ALA A 65 -48.13 -21.40 -18.43
N ARG A 66 -48.42 -22.59 -17.90
CA ARG A 66 -48.08 -22.95 -16.51
C ARG A 66 -46.57 -22.91 -16.30
N LEU A 67 -45.78 -23.54 -17.17
CA LEU A 67 -44.32 -23.56 -17.06
C LEU A 67 -43.73 -22.15 -17.04
N ARG A 68 -44.17 -21.27 -17.95
CA ARG A 68 -43.72 -19.88 -18.00
C ARG A 68 -44.01 -19.12 -16.70
N ARG A 69 -45.21 -19.32 -16.12
CA ARG A 69 -45.60 -18.68 -14.85
C ARG A 69 -44.74 -19.20 -13.69
N GLU A 70 -44.58 -20.50 -13.56
CA GLU A 70 -43.79 -21.10 -12.48
C GLU A 70 -42.31 -20.73 -12.58
N TYR A 71 -41.73 -20.78 -13.78
CA TYR A 71 -40.35 -20.36 -14.00
C TYR A 71 -40.14 -18.87 -13.67
N ALA A 72 -41.07 -18.00 -14.06
CA ALA A 72 -41.00 -16.58 -13.71
C ALA A 72 -41.05 -16.36 -12.18
N LYS A 73 -41.85 -17.14 -11.45
CA LYS A 73 -41.87 -17.10 -9.98
C LYS A 73 -40.55 -17.58 -9.38
N GLN A 74 -40.02 -18.71 -9.85
CA GLN A 74 -38.75 -19.27 -9.39
C GLN A 74 -37.60 -18.29 -9.59
N VAL A 75 -37.45 -17.74 -10.81
CA VAL A 75 -36.40 -16.75 -11.11
C VAL A 75 -36.56 -15.50 -10.26
N LYS A 76 -37.79 -15.04 -10.02
CA LYS A 76 -38.06 -13.91 -9.12
C LYS A 76 -37.61 -14.21 -7.69
N GLN A 77 -37.83 -15.42 -7.20
CA GLN A 77 -37.38 -15.81 -5.86
C GLN A 77 -35.86 -15.89 -5.78
N VAL A 78 -35.21 -16.55 -6.74
CA VAL A 78 -33.74 -16.63 -6.82
C VAL A 78 -33.11 -15.24 -6.85
N ARG A 79 -33.68 -14.31 -7.63
CA ARG A 79 -33.19 -12.93 -7.67
C ARG A 79 -33.29 -12.22 -6.31
N LYS A 80 -34.39 -12.43 -5.57
CA LYS A 80 -34.55 -11.84 -4.22
C LYS A 80 -33.52 -12.40 -3.25
N ASN A 81 -33.32 -13.72 -3.26
CA ASN A 81 -32.34 -14.37 -2.41
C ASN A 81 -30.93 -13.86 -2.72
N TYR A 82 -30.56 -13.79 -4.01
CA TYR A 82 -29.27 -13.27 -4.45
C TYR A 82 -29.03 -11.84 -3.97
N ILE A 83 -30.03 -10.95 -4.06
CA ILE A 83 -29.90 -9.57 -3.56
C ILE A 83 -29.63 -9.56 -2.05
N GLN A 84 -30.32 -10.40 -1.29
CA GLN A 84 -30.12 -10.50 0.15
C GLN A 84 -28.73 -11.05 0.50
N GLU A 85 -28.29 -12.10 -0.18
CA GLU A 85 -26.97 -12.70 -0.01
C GLU A 85 -25.85 -11.69 -0.28
N VAL A 86 -25.97 -10.94 -1.39
CA VAL A 86 -25.00 -9.90 -1.74
C VAL A 86 -24.97 -8.78 -0.69
N GLU A 87 -26.12 -8.38 -0.16
CA GLU A 87 -26.19 -7.36 0.88
C GLU A 87 -25.57 -7.84 2.21
N LEU A 88 -25.80 -9.10 2.59
CA LEU A 88 -25.16 -9.69 3.77
C LEU A 88 -23.63 -9.73 3.63
N LEU A 89 -23.13 -10.13 2.46
CA LEU A 89 -21.69 -10.12 2.17
C LEU A 89 -21.09 -8.71 2.24
N ARG A 90 -21.84 -7.70 1.77
CA ARG A 90 -21.42 -6.30 1.87
C ARG A 90 -21.31 -5.86 3.33
N LEU A 91 -22.32 -6.14 4.15
CA LEU A 91 -22.31 -5.80 5.57
C LEU A 91 -21.18 -6.51 6.33
N GLU A 92 -20.94 -7.79 6.03
CA GLU A 92 -19.83 -8.54 6.62
C GLU A 92 -18.48 -7.91 6.27
N LYS A 93 -18.31 -7.46 5.02
CA LYS A 93 -17.11 -6.76 4.58
C LYS A 93 -16.92 -5.44 5.34
N GLU A 94 -17.98 -4.64 5.46
CA GLU A 94 -17.95 -3.37 6.18
C GLU A 94 -17.56 -3.57 7.66
N GLN A 95 -18.11 -4.58 8.34
CA GLN A 95 -17.75 -4.92 9.72
C GLN A 95 -16.28 -5.34 9.84
N LYS A 96 -15.79 -6.19 8.94
CA LYS A 96 -14.37 -6.63 8.93
C LYS A 96 -13.43 -5.46 8.69
N ASP A 97 -13.78 -4.55 7.80
CA ASP A 97 -12.95 -3.39 7.48
C ASP A 97 -12.94 -2.37 8.63
N GLU A 98 -14.06 -2.18 9.32
CA GLU A 98 -14.12 -1.34 10.53
C GLU A 98 -13.27 -1.92 11.65
N ALA A 99 -13.40 -3.22 11.93
CA ALA A 99 -12.60 -3.90 12.95
C ALA A 99 -11.09 -3.78 12.67
N LYS A 100 -10.68 -3.92 11.40
CA LYS A 100 -9.27 -3.71 10.99
C LYS A 100 -8.83 -2.27 11.17
N ARG A 101 -9.68 -1.30 10.82
CA ARG A 101 -9.36 0.13 10.96
C ARG A 101 -9.14 0.48 12.43
N GLU A 102 -10.01 0.01 13.31
CA GLU A 102 -9.92 0.29 14.74
C GLU A 102 -8.69 -0.40 15.37
N ALA A 103 -8.43 -1.65 15.02
CA ALA A 103 -7.21 -2.36 15.46
C ALA A 103 -5.93 -1.63 15.04
N LEU A 104 -5.87 -1.12 13.80
CA LEU A 104 -4.75 -0.33 13.31
C LEU A 104 -4.62 1.01 14.04
N ARG A 105 -5.74 1.65 14.42
CA ARG A 105 -5.74 2.90 15.18
C ARG A 105 -5.08 2.68 16.55
N VAL A 106 -5.54 1.68 17.29
CA VAL A 106 -5.00 1.34 18.62
C VAL A 106 -3.51 1.01 18.54
N ALA A 107 -3.10 0.14 17.62
CA ALA A 107 -1.68 -0.23 17.47
C ALA A 107 -0.80 0.98 17.10
N ASN A 108 -1.30 1.91 16.28
CA ASN A 108 -0.58 3.13 15.95
C ASN A 108 -0.45 4.08 17.14
N GLU A 109 -1.47 4.18 18.00
CA GLU A 109 -1.43 4.98 19.22
C GLU A 109 -0.42 4.42 20.22
N GLU A 110 -0.40 3.10 20.42
CA GLU A 110 0.58 2.42 21.25
C GLU A 110 2.00 2.64 20.73
N ARG A 111 2.22 2.45 19.43
CA ARG A 111 3.52 2.71 18.80
C ARG A 111 3.97 4.17 18.96
N LYS A 112 3.04 5.14 18.90
CA LYS A 112 3.35 6.55 19.12
C LYS A 112 3.76 6.82 20.57
N LYS A 113 3.08 6.23 21.55
CA LYS A 113 3.42 6.35 22.98
C LYS A 113 4.82 5.80 23.25
N LEU A 114 5.10 4.58 22.78
CA LEU A 114 6.42 3.95 22.93
C LEU A 114 7.52 4.76 22.26
N LYS A 115 7.26 5.30 21.05
CA LYS A 115 8.23 6.16 20.35
C LYS A 115 8.49 7.46 21.10
N ALA A 116 7.47 8.06 21.70
CA ALA A 116 7.62 9.28 22.48
C ALA A 116 8.42 9.04 23.76
N GLU A 117 8.19 7.92 24.44
CA GLU A 117 8.97 7.51 25.61
C GLU A 117 10.44 7.25 25.26
N ALA A 118 10.69 6.48 24.20
CA ALA A 118 12.05 6.24 23.70
C ALA A 118 12.76 7.53 23.27
N ALA A 119 12.03 8.50 22.72
CA ALA A 119 12.58 9.81 22.38
C ALA A 119 12.97 10.63 23.61
N LYS A 120 12.22 10.54 24.71
CA LYS A 120 12.56 11.19 25.99
C LYS A 120 13.83 10.58 26.58
N VAL A 121 13.93 9.25 26.64
CA VAL A 121 15.13 8.55 27.12
C VAL A 121 16.36 8.98 26.32
N ARG A 122 16.26 8.95 24.99
CA ARG A 122 17.35 9.40 24.11
C ARG A 122 17.73 10.87 24.29
N ALA A 123 16.76 11.73 24.64
CA ALA A 123 17.04 13.14 24.90
C ALA A 123 17.83 13.31 26.21
N GLU A 124 17.51 12.55 27.26
CA GLU A 124 18.29 12.57 28.50
C GLU A 124 19.70 11.99 28.28
N GLU A 125 19.84 10.90 27.52
CA GLU A 125 21.16 10.35 27.15
C GLU A 125 22.04 11.39 26.44
N ARG A 126 21.45 12.22 25.57
CA ARG A 126 22.19 13.29 24.88
C ARG A 126 22.67 14.38 25.83
N LYS A 127 21.87 14.75 26.84
CA LYS A 127 22.30 15.74 27.85
C LYS A 127 23.47 15.22 28.66
N ILE A 128 23.42 13.95 29.07
CA ILE A 128 24.52 13.31 29.81
C ILE A 128 25.79 13.31 28.95
N ALA A 129 25.68 12.92 27.67
CA ALA A 129 26.82 12.94 26.74
C ALA A 129 27.41 14.35 26.56
N ASP A 130 26.57 15.39 26.48
CA ASP A 130 27.03 16.78 26.37
C ASP A 130 27.75 17.24 27.66
N GLU A 131 27.29 16.82 28.84
CA GLU A 131 27.95 17.10 30.12
C GLU A 131 29.32 16.39 30.23
N GLU A 132 29.38 15.11 29.86
CA GLU A 132 30.63 14.35 29.79
C GLU A 132 31.62 14.97 28.79
N PHE A 133 31.12 15.45 27.64
CA PHE A 133 31.92 16.16 26.65
C PHE A 133 32.50 17.46 27.21
N ARG A 134 31.74 18.22 28.00
CA ARG A 134 32.24 19.45 28.65
C ARG A 134 33.28 19.16 29.73
N LEU A 135 33.07 18.12 30.53
CA LEU A 135 34.03 17.70 31.56
C LEU A 135 35.36 17.26 30.93
N THR A 136 35.31 16.41 29.91
CA THR A 136 36.51 15.96 29.19
C THR A 136 37.24 17.13 28.51
N LEU A 137 36.52 18.06 27.89
CA LEU A 137 37.13 19.28 27.33
C LEU A 137 37.78 20.15 28.42
N GLY A 138 37.13 20.32 29.57
CA GLY A 138 37.70 21.04 30.72
C GLY A 138 38.98 20.39 31.26
N HIS A 139 39.01 19.07 31.35
CA HIS A 139 40.21 18.33 31.75
C HIS A 139 41.36 18.47 30.75
N ASN A 140 41.09 18.38 29.45
CA ASN A 140 42.11 18.59 28.41
C ASN A 140 42.69 20.02 28.46
N ASN A 141 41.87 21.04 28.73
CA ASN A 141 42.36 22.42 28.87
C ASN A 141 43.20 22.65 30.15
N VAL A 142 42.94 21.90 31.23
CA VAL A 142 43.75 21.94 32.46
C VAL A 142 45.09 21.22 32.25
N GLU A 143 45.11 20.16 31.44
CA GLU A 143 46.33 19.45 31.06
C GLU A 143 47.20 20.27 30.08
N GLU A 144 46.59 21.13 29.25
CA GLU A 144 47.27 22.09 28.37
C GLU A 144 47.61 23.45 29.03
N LEU A 145 47.46 23.61 30.35
CA LEU A 145 48.05 24.78 31.03
C LEU A 145 49.57 24.74 30.79
N PRO A 146 50.19 25.85 30.32
CA PRO A 146 51.62 25.86 30.10
C PRO A 146 52.30 25.57 31.44
N LYS A 147 53.19 24.56 31.45
CA LYS A 147 54.27 24.40 32.44
C LYS A 147 55.16 25.63 32.39
N GLY A 148 54.64 26.77 32.84
CA GLY A 148 55.28 28.05 32.86
C GLY A 148 55.80 28.32 34.27
N ARG A 149 57.11 28.14 34.43
CA ARG A 149 57.99 28.57 35.53
C ARG A 149 58.33 27.50 36.56
N GLY A 150 59.22 26.61 36.16
CA GLY A 150 60.17 25.94 37.04
C GLY A 150 61.57 26.00 36.44
N SER A 151 62.40 26.90 36.99
CA SER A 151 63.87 26.85 36.99
C SER A 151 64.64 26.82 35.67
N ALA A 152 65.33 27.93 35.35
CA ALA A 152 66.72 27.86 34.89
C ALA A 152 67.42 29.22 35.06
N ASN A 153 68.54 29.18 35.77
CA ASN A 153 69.71 30.06 35.65
C ASN A 153 69.71 31.35 36.48
N GLY A 154 70.21 31.21 37.71
CA GLY A 154 71.11 32.24 38.24
C GLY A 154 72.44 32.17 37.51
N LEU A 155 72.98 33.32 37.12
CA LEU A 155 74.38 33.67 37.29
C LEU A 155 74.53 35.19 37.08
N SER A 156 74.96 35.81 38.16
CA SER A 156 75.40 37.18 38.34
C SER A 156 76.60 37.54 37.43
N TYR A 157 76.75 38.83 37.12
CA TYR A 157 77.95 39.66 37.33
C TYR A 157 78.27 40.67 36.19
N TYR A 158 78.45 41.93 36.62
CA TYR A 158 79.09 43.11 36.02
C TYR A 158 78.54 43.74 34.72
N VAL A 159 77.91 44.91 34.89
CA VAL A 159 77.94 46.00 33.91
C VAL A 159 78.95 47.02 34.45
N GLU A 160 80.18 46.94 33.98
CA GLU A 160 81.14 48.05 34.02
C GLU A 160 81.30 48.59 32.58
N ASP A 161 81.46 49.91 32.52
CA ASP A 161 82.06 50.70 31.45
C ASP A 161 81.21 51.25 30.29
N LEU A 162 80.86 52.54 30.50
CA LEU A 162 81.26 53.71 29.69
C LEU A 162 80.50 54.08 28.38
N ASN A 163 80.26 55.40 28.30
CA ASN A 163 79.97 56.26 27.13
C ASN A 163 78.52 56.20 26.58
N LEU A 164 77.77 57.31 26.47
CA LEU A 164 78.06 58.75 26.38
C LEU A 164 76.86 59.54 26.91
#